data_AF-A0A5N6PUF2-F1
#
_entry.id   AF-A0A5N6PUF2-F1
#
_cell.length_a   1.000
_cell.length_b   1.000
_cell.length_c   1.000
_cell.angle_alpha   90.00
_cell.angle_beta   90.00
_cell.angle_gamma   90.00
#
_symmetry.space_group_name_H-M   'P 1'
#
loop_
_entity.id
_entity.type
_entity.pdbx_description
1 polymer ?
#
loop_
_entity_poly.entity_id
_entity_poly.type
_entity_poly.pdbx_seq_one_letter_code
_entity_poly.pdbx_strand_id
1 'polypeptide(L)' 'MKGIEKFKKTAQDVQGKIFRGQDAFILWDTYGFPLDLTQLMAEERGLAVDVEGFNIAMNEARERCHLSTA' A
#
# COMPACT_ATOMS: atom_id res chain seq x y z
N MET A 1 14.69 -5.56 7.32
CA MET A 1 13.79 -5.37 6.16
C MET A 1 12.83 -4.24 6.50
N LYS A 2 12.96 -3.07 5.89
CA LYS A 2 12.25 -1.84 6.33
C LYS A 2 10.75 -1.81 6.00
N GLY A 3 10.28 -2.58 5.00
CA GLY A 3 8.87 -2.61 4.59
C GLY A 3 7.92 -3.21 5.65
N ILE A 4 8.34 -4.30 6.31
CA ILE A 4 7.54 -4.97 7.35
C ILE A 4 7.30 -4.05 8.55
N GLU A 5 8.32 -3.30 8.97
CA GLU A 5 8.20 -2.35 10.08
C GLU A 5 7.25 -1.21 9.74
N LYS A 6 7.32 -0.69 8.51
CA LYS A 6 6.41 0.34 8.01
C LYS A 6 4.97 -0.16 8.00
N PHE A 7 4.73 -1.36 7.46
CA PHE A 7 3.42 -2.00 7.49
C PHE A 7 2.90 -2.15 8.92
N LYS A 8 3.72 -2.66 9.85
CA LYS A 8 3.35 -2.85 11.26
C LYS A 8 2.89 -1.54 11.90
N LYS A 9 3.61 -0.45 11.63
CA LYS A 9 3.32 0.88 12.17
C LYS A 9 2.03 1.44 11.58
N THR A 10 1.86 1.39 10.26
CA THR A 10 0.63 1.85 9.61
C THR A 10 -0.58 1.01 10.04
N ALA A 11 -0.45 -0.32 10.07
CA ALA A 11 -1.51 -1.23 10.49
C ALA A 11 -1.92 -1.07 11.96
N GLN A 12 -1.04 -0.57 12.83
CA GLN A 12 -1.39 -0.19 14.21
C GLN A 12 -2.14 1.13 14.29
N ASP A 13 -1.86 2.06 13.38
CA ASP A 13 -2.44 3.41 13.35
C ASP A 13 -3.79 3.44 12.60
N VAL A 14 -4.09 2.40 11.81
CA VAL A 14 -5.39 2.22 11.15
C VAL A 14 -6.49 2.11 12.20
N GLN A 15 -7.32 3.15 12.30
CA GLN A 15 -8.60 3.09 12.99
C GLN A 15 -9.61 2.32 12.13
N GLY A 16 -9.60 0.99 12.22
CA GLY A 16 -10.57 0.13 11.55
C GLY A 16 -9.98 -1.21 11.10
N LYS A 17 -10.70 -1.88 10.21
CA LYS A 17 -10.27 -3.16 9.60
C LYS A 17 -9.77 -3.01 8.17
N ILE A 18 -9.48 -1.78 7.71
CA ILE A 18 -9.11 -1.50 6.32
C ILE A 18 -7.77 -0.79 6.26
N PHE A 19 -6.78 -1.44 5.67
CA PHE A 19 -5.47 -0.89 5.36
C PHE A 19 -5.56 -0.07 4.08
N ARG A 20 -5.19 1.22 4.14
CA ARG A 20 -5.34 2.15 3.02
C ARG A 20 -4.51 1.70 1.82
N GLY A 21 -5.12 1.75 0.64
CA GLY A 21 -4.44 1.39 -0.61
C GLY A 21 -3.24 2.28 -0.92
N GLN A 22 -3.27 3.53 -0.49
CA GLN A 22 -2.16 4.46 -0.63
C GLN A 22 -0.92 4.04 0.18
N ASP A 23 -1.10 3.50 1.39
CA ASP A 23 -0.01 2.96 2.20
C ASP A 23 0.53 1.65 1.59
N ALA A 24 -0.35 0.82 1.02
CA ALA A 24 0.04 -0.40 0.32
C ALA A 24 0.82 -0.06 -0.96
N PHE A 25 0.45 1.03 -1.64
CA PHE A 25 1.16 1.56 -2.79
C PHE A 25 2.57 2.03 -2.41
N ILE A 26 2.74 2.74 -1.29
CA ILE A 26 4.06 3.16 -0.81
C ILE A 26 4.94 1.94 -0.47
N LEU A 27 4.37 0.90 0.14
CA LEU A 27 5.08 -0.35 0.39
C LEU A 27 5.54 -1.01 -0.92
N TRP A 28 4.69 -1.01 -1.93
CA TRP A 28 5.00 -1.57 -3.24
C TRP A 28 6.02 -0.75 -4.02
N ASP A 29 5.81 0.56 -4.16
CA ASP A 29 6.64 1.48 -4.94
C ASP A 29 7.99 1.76 -4.28
N THR A 30 7.99 2.11 -2.98
CA THR A 30 9.21 2.52 -2.28
C THR A 30 10.00 1.36 -1.70
N TYR A 31 9.32 0.34 -1.18
CA TYR A 31 9.96 -0.80 -0.50
C TYR A 31 10.04 -2.05 -1.37
N GLY A 32 9.46 -2.03 -2.58
CA GLY A 32 9.40 -3.21 -3.45
C GLY A 32 8.56 -4.34 -2.87
N PHE A 33 7.62 -4.02 -1.96
CA PHE A 33 6.83 -5.01 -1.23
C PHE A 33 5.59 -5.40 -2.04
N PRO A 34 5.41 -6.67 -2.43
CA PRO A 34 4.26 -7.06 -3.24
C PRO A 34 2.94 -6.81 -2.51
N LEU A 35 1.94 -6.36 -3.26
CA LEU A 35 0.59 -6.15 -2.74
C LEU A 35 0.01 -7.44 -2.15
N ASP A 36 0.27 -8.59 -2.77
CA ASP A 36 -0.07 -9.93 -2.24
C ASP A 36 0.45 -10.16 -0.82
N LEU A 37 1.71 -9.82 -0.56
CA LEU A 37 2.30 -10.02 0.76
C LEU A 37 1.70 -9.06 1.79
N THR A 38 1.41 -7.83 1.37
CA THR A 38 0.71 -6.84 2.20
C THR A 38 -0.72 -7.30 2.53
N GLN A 39 -1.43 -7.88 1.57
CA GLN A 39 -2.75 -8.49 1.76
C GLN A 39 -2.70 -9.66 2.73
N LEU A 40 -1.75 -10.58 2.53
CA LEU A 40 -1.60 -11.76 3.38
C LEU A 40 -1.31 -11.37 4.84
N MET A 41 -0.43 -10.39 5.05
CA MET A 41 -0.11 -9.86 6.39
C MET A 41 -1.26 -9.07 7.01
N ALA A 42 -2.06 -8.38 6.20
CA ALA A 42 -3.26 -7.70 6.65
C ALA A 42 -4.32 -8.71 7.09
N GLU A 43 -4.56 -9.73 6.27
CA GLU A 43 -5.56 -10.78 6.52
C GLU A 43 -5.23 -11.57 7.79
N GLU A 44 -3.95 -11.92 8.02
CA GLU A 44 -3.50 -12.54 9.27
C GLU A 44 -3.80 -11.70 10.53
N ARG A 45 -3.97 -10.38 10.37
CA ARG A 45 -4.32 -9.44 11.45
C ARG A 45 -5.81 -9.11 11.49
N GLY A 46 -6.62 -9.70 10.61
CA GLY A 46 -8.03 -9.35 10.45
C GLY A 46 -8.26 -7.98 9.81
N LEU A 47 -7.27 -7.49 9.05
CA LEU A 47 -7.33 -6.28 8.23
C LEU A 47 -7.53 -6.67 6.76
N ALA A 48 -8.26 -5.86 6.00
CA ALA A 48 -8.38 -5.97 4.56
C ALA A 48 -7.60 -4.84 3.90
N VAL A 49 -6.87 -5.10 2.81
CA VAL A 49 -6.22 -4.03 2.05
C VAL A 49 -7.24 -3.42 1.09
N ASP A 50 -7.29 -2.10 1.05
CA ASP A 50 -8.07 -1.35 0.08
C ASP A 50 -7.38 -1.38 -1.30
N VAL A 51 -7.70 -2.41 -2.08
CA VAL A 51 -7.19 -2.61 -3.44
C VAL A 51 -7.68 -1.52 -4.39
N GLU A 52 -8.87 -0.97 -4.15
CA GLU A 52 -9.42 0.11 -4.98
C GLU A 52 -8.60 1.39 -4.80
N GLY A 53 -8.32 1.78 -3.56
CA GLY A 53 -7.42 2.89 -3.25
C GLY A 53 -5.99 2.67 -3.76
N PHE A 54 -5.52 1.42 -3.81
CA PHE A 54 -4.21 1.09 -4.39
C PHE A 54 -4.20 1.35 -5.90
N ASN A 55 -5.22 0.88 -6.62
CA ASN A 55 -5.34 1.09 -8.06
C ASN A 55 -5.47 2.57 -8.42
N ILE A 56 -6.21 3.35 -7.61
CA ILE A 56 -6.30 4.81 -7.77
C ILE A 56 -4.90 5.44 -7.61
N ALA A 57 -4.20 5.14 -6.52
CA ALA A 57 -2.86 5.69 -6.25
C ALA A 57 -1.84 5.29 -7.34
N MET A 58 -1.94 4.06 -7.85
CA MET A 58 -1.12 3.57 -8.96
C MET A 58 -1.43 4.31 -10.26
N ASN A 59 -2.71 4.56 -10.56
CA ASN A 59 -3.10 5.32 -11.75
C ASN A 59 -2.59 6.77 -11.65
N GLU A 60 -2.79 7.44 -10.52
CA GLU A 60 -2.28 8.80 -10.30
C GLU A 60 -0.75 8.85 -10.40
N ALA A 61 -0.03 7.85 -9.87
CA ALA A 61 1.42 7.77 -9.98
C ALA A 61 1.87 7.57 -11.44
N ARG A 62 1.14 6.74 -12.20
CA ARG A 62 1.38 6.51 -13.62
C ARG A 62 1.15 7.78 -14.44
N GLU A 63 0.09 8.52 -14.14
CA GLU A 63 -0.22 9.82 -14.76
C GLU A 63 0.88 10.85 -14.46
N ARG A 64 1.34 10.95 -13.21
CA ARG A 64 2.46 11.83 -12.83
C ARG A 64 3.77 11.47 -13.55
N CYS A 65 4.05 10.18 -13.72
CA CYS A 65 5.25 9.73 -14.40
C CYS A 65 5.24 10.10 -15.90
N HIS A 66 4.07 10.02 -16.56
CA HIS A 66 3.93 10.38 -17.98
C HIS A 66 4.09 11.89 -18.25
N LEU A 67 3.79 12.75 -17.28
CA LEU A 67 3.97 14.20 -17.44
C LEU A 67 5.43 14.67 -17.32
N SER A 68 6.36 13.83 -16.85
CA SER A 68 7.76 14.22 -16.66
C SER A 68 8.62 14.14 -17.92
N THR A 69 8.03 13.96 -19.11
CA THR A 69 8.75 13.86 -20.39
C THR A 69 8.34 14.93 -21.42
N ALA A 70 7.71 16.03 -20.99
CA ALA A 70 7.42 17.17 -21.86
C ALA A 70 8.43 18.31 -21.69
#